data_AF-A0A235I5I2-F1
#
_entry.id   AF-A0A235I5I2-F1
#
_cell.length_a   1.000
_cell.length_b   1.000
_cell.length_c   1.000
_cell.angle_alpha   90.00
_cell.angle_beta   90.00
_cell.angle_gamma   90.00
#
_symmetry.space_group_name_H-M   'P 1'
#
loop_
_entity.id
_entity.type
_entity.pdbx_description
1 polymer ?
#
loop_
_entity_poly.entity_id
_entity_poly.type
_entity_poly.pdbx_seq_one_letter_code
_entity_poly.pdbx_strand_id
1 'polypeptide(L)'
;MTKQKISSKVVRARSLAVYELEKLFEYIRTIDPELEPDQAIVLTAYMLSDLPKLIEQNPTLVDRIKEIATNIKLKNRTPNN
;
A
#
# COMPACT_ATOMS: atom_id res chain seq x y z
N MET A 1 0.89 -30.02 -5.78
CA MET A 1 0.81 -28.56 -5.55
C MET A 1 0.63 -28.31 -4.06
N THR A 2 1.68 -27.91 -3.37
CA THR A 2 1.62 -27.54 -1.94
C THR A 2 0.88 -26.22 -1.81
N LYS A 3 -0.37 -26.24 -1.31
CA LYS A 3 -1.11 -25.03 -0.93
C LYS A 3 -0.32 -24.35 0.20
N GLN A 4 0.44 -23.30 -0.11
CA GLN A 4 1.10 -22.48 0.92
C GLN A 4 0.02 -21.90 1.83
N LYS A 5 0.00 -22.34 3.09
CA LYS A 5 -0.94 -21.84 4.09
C LYS A 5 -0.50 -20.43 4.48
N ILE A 6 -1.20 -19.42 3.94
CA ILE A 6 -0.93 -18.01 4.28
C ILE A 6 -1.22 -17.83 5.78
N SER A 7 -0.28 -17.25 6.53
CA SER A 7 -0.50 -17.01 7.96
C SER A 7 -1.59 -15.97 8.19
N SER A 8 -2.35 -16.11 9.27
CA SER A 8 -3.39 -15.13 9.67
C SER A 8 -2.83 -13.72 9.84
N LYS A 9 -1.58 -13.58 10.29
CA LYS A 9 -0.87 -12.29 10.39
C LYS A 9 -0.71 -11.63 9.01
N VAL A 10 -0.36 -12.41 7.98
CA VAL A 10 -0.21 -11.92 6.60
C VAL A 10 -1.57 -11.54 6.01
N VAL A 11 -2.62 -12.32 6.28
CA VAL A 11 -3.99 -11.97 5.85
C VAL A 11 -4.40 -10.62 6.44
N ARG A 12 -4.26 -10.43 7.75
CA ARG A 12 -4.60 -9.17 8.42
C ARG A 12 -3.81 -7.97 7.88
N ALA A 13 -2.50 -8.16 7.63
CA ALA A 13 -1.67 -7.11 7.04
C ALA A 13 -2.12 -6.74 5.62
N ARG A 14 -2.52 -7.73 4.81
CA ARG A 14 -3.05 -7.49 3.46
C ARG A 14 -4.41 -6.80 3.50
N SER A 15 -5.29 -7.15 4.44
CA SER A 15 -6.57 -6.44 4.61
C SER A 15 -6.37 -4.96 4.91
N LEU A 16 -5.37 -4.61 5.74
CA LEU A 16 -5.03 -3.21 5.98
C LEU A 16 -4.57 -2.51 4.69
N ALA A 17 -3.74 -3.16 3.88
CA ALA A 17 -3.31 -2.59 2.61
C ALA A 17 -4.48 -2.37 1.64
N VAL A 18 -5.42 -3.32 1.55
CA VAL A 18 -6.64 -3.17 0.73
C VAL A 18 -7.47 -1.98 1.19
N TYR A 19 -7.67 -1.82 2.50
CA TYR A 19 -8.40 -0.69 3.04
C TYR A 19 -7.77 0.67 2.71
N GLU A 20 -6.43 0.78 2.76
CA GLU A 20 -5.76 2.01 2.34
C GLU A 20 -5.81 2.23 0.82
N LEU A 21 -5.87 1.17 0.02
CA LEU A 21 -6.09 1.27 -1.43
C LEU A 21 -7.49 1.77 -1.78
N GLU A 22 -8.52 1.35 -1.03
CA GLU A 22 -9.89 1.87 -1.19
C GLU A 22 -9.94 3.38 -0.95
N LYS A 23 -9.21 3.90 0.05
CA LYS A 23 -9.11 5.35 0.26
C LYS A 23 -8.42 6.08 -0.89
N LEU A 24 -7.40 5.47 -1.50
CA LEU A 24 -6.75 6.05 -2.68
C LEU A 24 -7.71 6.12 -3.86
N PHE A 25 -8.51 5.08 -4.06
CA PHE A 25 -9.58 5.07 -5.05
C PHE A 25 -10.59 6.20 -4.82
N GLU A 26 -11.08 6.37 -3.59
CA GLU A 26 -11.99 7.47 -3.25
C GLU A 26 -11.35 8.84 -3.49
N TYR A 27 -10.07 9.02 -3.16
CA TYR A 27 -9.34 10.24 -3.45
C TYR A 27 -9.25 10.53 -4.95
N ILE A 28 -8.94 9.54 -5.78
CA ILE A 28 -8.86 9.70 -7.24
C ILE A 28 -10.20 10.16 -7.82
N ARG A 29 -11.32 9.66 -7.31
CA ARG A 29 -12.66 10.12 -7.71
C ARG A 29 -12.96 11.57 -7.35
N THR A 30 -12.21 12.17 -6.42
CA THR A 30 -12.33 13.60 -6.13
C THR A 30 -11.56 14.48 -7.11
N ILE A 31 -10.56 13.92 -7.82
CA ILE A 31 -9.79 14.63 -8.85
C ILE A 31 -10.65 14.78 -10.12
N ASP A 32 -11.31 13.70 -10.52
CA ASP A 32 -12.23 13.69 -11.64
C ASP A 32 -13.54 12.98 -11.23
N PRO A 33 -14.57 13.75 -10.84
CA PRO A 33 -15.83 13.22 -10.34
C PRO A 33 -16.72 12.63 -11.45
N GLU A 34 -16.38 12.82 -12.72
CA GLU A 34 -17.11 12.24 -13.86
C GLU A 34 -16.68 10.79 -14.13
N LEU A 35 -15.61 10.31 -13.49
CA LEU A 35 -15.17 8.92 -13.62
C LEU A 35 -16.19 7.95 -13.00
N GLU A 36 -16.61 6.99 -13.82
CA GLU A 36 -17.36 5.83 -13.35
C GLU A 36 -16.47 4.96 -12.43
N PRO A 37 -17.07 4.19 -11.50
CA PRO A 37 -16.30 3.41 -10.53
C PRO A 37 -15.25 2.47 -11.15
N ASP A 38 -15.56 1.82 -12.26
CA ASP A 38 -14.62 0.93 -12.95
C ASP A 38 -13.45 1.69 -13.59
N GLN A 39 -13.71 2.87 -14.17
CA GLN A 39 -12.68 3.73 -14.75
C GLN A 39 -11.72 4.26 -13.69
N ALA A 40 -12.25 4.68 -12.53
CA ALA A 40 -11.43 5.11 -11.41
C ALA A 40 -10.58 3.96 -10.83
N ILE A 41 -11.09 2.72 -10.82
CA ILE A 41 -10.29 1.53 -10.46
C ILE A 41 -9.14 1.33 -11.45
N VAL A 42 -9.40 1.40 -12.75
CA VAL A 42 -8.39 1.25 -13.79
C VAL A 42 -7.31 2.35 -13.67
N LEU A 43 -7.71 3.61 -13.48
CA LEU A 43 -6.78 4.71 -13.26
C LEU A 43 -5.93 4.51 -12.00
N THR A 44 -6.54 4.05 -10.90
CA THR A 44 -5.81 3.71 -9.67
C THR A 44 -4.76 2.64 -9.94
N ALA A 45 -5.08 1.61 -10.74
CA ALA A 45 -4.13 0.56 -11.10
C ALA A 45 -2.94 1.11 -11.91
N TYR A 46 -3.18 2.01 -12.87
CA TYR A 46 -2.11 2.69 -13.60
C TYR A 46 -1.21 3.50 -12.67
N MET A 47 -1.79 4.31 -11.78
CA MET A 47 -1.03 5.09 -10.80
C MET A 47 -0.17 4.21 -9.89
N LEU A 48 -0.71 3.08 -9.41
CA LEU A 48 0.05 2.12 -8.60
C LEU A 48 1.21 1.49 -9.36
N SER A 49 1.06 1.28 -10.68
CA SER A 49 2.13 0.75 -11.51
C SER A 49 3.31 1.72 -11.67
N ASP A 50 3.04 3.03 -11.66
CA ASP A 50 4.06 4.07 -11.76
C ASP A 50 4.61 4.53 -10.40
N LEU A 51 3.90 4.23 -9.31
CA LEU A 51 4.27 4.64 -7.96
C LEU A 51 5.72 4.31 -7.56
N PRO A 52 6.31 3.15 -7.89
CA PRO A 52 7.71 2.87 -7.58
C PRO A 52 8.67 3.90 -8.21
N LYS A 53 8.44 4.27 -9.47
CA LYS A 53 9.27 5.28 -10.17
C LYS A 53 9.12 6.65 -9.52
N LEU A 54 7.89 7.03 -9.14
CA LEU A 54 7.62 8.30 -8.44
C LEU A 54 8.29 8.34 -7.06
N ILE A 55 8.33 7.21 -6.35
CA ILE A 55 9.06 7.08 -5.10
C ILE A 55 10.55 7.27 -5.34
N GLU A 56 11.13 6.59 -6.33
CA GLU A 56 12.56 6.67 -6.64
C GLU A 56 13.00 8.09 -7.04
N GLN A 57 12.12 8.85 -7.69
CA GLN A 57 12.36 10.25 -8.05
C GLN A 57 12.33 11.20 -6.84
N ASN A 58 11.87 10.77 -5.67
CA ASN A 58 11.77 11.57 -4.47
C ASN A 58 12.65 10.99 -3.32
N PRO A 59 13.91 11.45 -3.18
CA PRO A 59 14.83 10.94 -2.16
C PRO A 59 14.27 11.03 -0.73
N THR A 60 13.54 12.10 -0.39
CA THR A 60 12.92 12.27 0.93
C THR A 60 11.88 11.20 1.21
N LEU A 61 11.09 10.82 0.19
CA LEU A 61 10.09 9.76 0.34
C LEU A 61 10.77 8.39 0.50
N VAL A 62 11.85 8.12 -0.24
CA VAL A 62 12.66 6.91 -0.08
C VAL A 62 13.21 6.79 1.34
N ASP A 63 13.76 7.86 1.89
CA ASP A 63 14.33 7.85 3.24
C ASP A 63 13.26 7.65 4.31
N ARG A 64 12.09 8.27 4.14
CA ARG A 64 10.94 8.03 5.02
C ARG A 64 10.48 6.57 4.99
N ILE A 65 10.45 5.94 3.81
CA ILE A 65 10.11 4.51 3.68
C ILE A 65 11.13 3.63 4.42
N LYS A 66 12.44 3.94 4.30
CA LYS A 66 13.50 3.23 5.04
C LYS A 66 13.35 3.36 6.55
N GLU A 67 13.00 4.55 7.03
CA GLU A 67 12.75 4.82 8.46
C GLU A 67 11.57 3.98 8.97
N ILE A 68 10.43 4.02 8.26
CA ILE A 68 9.23 3.22 8.60
C ILE A 68 9.58 1.73 8.62
N ALA A 69 10.32 1.24 7.61
CA ALA A 69 10.75 -0.15 7.55
C ALA A 69 11.62 -0.55 8.75
N THR A 70 12.50 0.35 9.20
CA THR A 70 13.33 0.16 10.40
C THR A 70 12.47 0.06 11.65
N ASN A 71 11.51 0.97 11.82
CA ASN A 71 10.59 0.98 12.95
C ASN A 71 9.72 -0.29 13.02
N ILE A 72 9.23 -0.78 11.88
CA ILE A 72 8.47 -2.05 11.81
C ILE A 72 9.36 -3.23 12.27
N LYS A 73 10.62 -3.28 11.83
CA LYS A 73 11.56 -4.34 12.24
C LYS A 73 11.85 -4.28 13.75
N LEU A 74 12.05 -3.09 14.31
CA LEU A 74 12.31 -2.91 15.75
C LEU A 74 11.10 -3.32 16.61
N LYS A 75 9.88 -2.94 16.21
CA LYS A 75 8.65 -3.35 16.91
C LYS A 75 8.42 -4.86 16.94
N ASN A 76 8.91 -5.59 15.93
CA ASN A 76 8.86 -7.05 15.92
C ASN A 76 9.97 -7.72 16.77
N ARG A 77 10.98 -6.96 17.23
CA ARG A 77 12.12 -7.46 18.02
C ARG A 77 11.95 -7.31 19.53
N THR A 78 11.08 -6.41 20.00
CA THR A 78 10.65 -6.35 21.40
C THR A 78 9.52 -7.37 21.62
N PRO A 79 9.76 -8.49 22.33
CA PRO A 79 8.67 -9.28 22.86
C PRO A 79 7.97 -8.42 23.91
N ASN A 80 6.63 -8.41 23.93
CA ASN A 80 5.89 -7.83 25.03
C ASN A 80 6.40 -8.42 26.36
N ASN A 81 6.94 -7.58 27.24
CA ASN A 81 7.04 -7.87 28.66
C ASN A 81 5.67 -7.69 29.31
#